data_AF-A0A965B2L5-F1
#
_entry.id   AF-A0A965B2L5-F1
#
_cell.length_a   1.000
_cell.length_b   1.000
_cell.length_c   1.000
_cell.angle_alpha   90.00
_cell.angle_beta   90.00
_cell.angle_gamma   90.00
#
_symmetry.space_group_name_H-M   'P 1'
#
loop_
_entity.id
_entity.type
_entity.pdbx_description
1 polymer ?
#
loop_
_entity_poly.entity_id
_entity_poly.type
_entity_poly.pdbx_seq_one_letter_code
_entity_poly.pdbx_strand_id
1 'polypeptide(L)'
;PPADVTVVVVNATGCEPLSILATRRHGTVLFFSMATNFTTAALTADGMGHDVTMLIGSGYAPDTGSYAFDLLRRTPALRAALAADPDSTDLLGS
;
A
#
# COMPACT_ATOMS: atom_id res chain seq x y z
N PRO A 1 -9.98 17.31 7.78
CA PRO A 1 -8.64 17.95 7.62
C PRO A 1 -7.83 17.11 6.62
N PRO A 2 -6.91 17.71 5.84
CA PRO A 2 -6.01 16.94 4.99
C PRO A 2 -5.08 16.06 5.84
N ALA A 3 -4.65 14.91 5.29
CA ALA A 3 -3.91 13.89 6.01
C ALA A 3 -2.40 14.21 6.09
N ASP A 4 -1.76 13.85 7.20
CA ASP A 4 -0.29 13.88 7.32
C ASP A 4 0.39 12.90 6.36
N VAL A 5 -0.23 11.72 6.20
CA VAL A 5 0.23 10.64 5.34
C VAL A 5 -0.95 10.09 4.56
N THR A 6 -0.81 9.99 3.25
CA THR A 6 -1.75 9.29 2.36
C THR A 6 -1.09 8.06 1.79
N VAL A 7 -1.68 6.88 1.96
CA VAL A 7 -1.15 5.62 1.43
C VAL A 7 -1.98 5.16 0.24
N VAL A 8 -1.35 5.03 -0.91
CA VAL A 8 -1.98 4.59 -2.15
C VAL A 8 -1.74 3.09 -2.32
N VAL A 9 -2.71 2.30 -1.89
CA VAL A 9 -2.71 0.82 -2.00
C VAL A 9 -3.70 0.28 -3.03
N VAL A 10 -4.39 1.16 -3.76
CA VAL A 10 -5.41 0.78 -4.73
C VAL A 10 -4.77 0.33 -6.05
N ASN A 11 -5.15 -0.85 -6.53
CA ASN A 11 -4.70 -1.36 -7.83
C ASN A 11 -5.58 -0.80 -8.97
N ALA A 12 -5.68 0.52 -9.06
CA ALA A 12 -6.37 1.24 -10.13
C ALA A 12 -5.55 2.48 -10.54
N THR A 13 -5.63 2.86 -11.80
CA THR A 13 -4.93 4.03 -12.34
C THR A 13 -5.68 5.33 -12.00
N GLY A 14 -4.96 6.46 -11.99
CA GLY A 14 -5.57 7.79 -11.85
C GLY A 14 -5.84 8.21 -10.40
N CYS A 15 -5.30 7.50 -9.42
CA CYS A 15 -5.44 7.85 -8.00
C CYS A 15 -4.44 8.92 -7.53
N GLU A 16 -3.47 9.29 -8.37
CA GLU A 16 -2.38 10.21 -8.02
C GLU A 16 -2.90 11.62 -7.68
N PRO A 17 -3.78 12.25 -8.48
CA PRO A 17 -4.24 13.61 -8.19
C PRO A 17 -5.00 13.72 -6.87
N LEU A 18 -5.89 12.77 -6.60
CA LEU A 18 -6.66 12.74 -5.36
C LEU A 18 -5.75 12.46 -4.15
N SER A 19 -4.73 11.61 -4.30
CA SER A 19 -3.78 11.35 -3.23
C SER A 19 -2.97 12.59 -2.83
N ILE A 20 -2.61 13.44 -3.80
CA ILE A 20 -1.92 14.71 -3.56
C ILE A 20 -2.83 15.70 -2.86
N LEU A 21 -4.08 15.85 -3.34
CA LEU A 21 -5.09 16.74 -2.73
C LEU A 21 -5.52 16.31 -1.33
N ALA A 22 -5.57 15.01 -1.05
CA ALA A 22 -5.93 14.47 0.25
C ALA A 22 -4.81 14.67 1.31
N THR A 23 -3.59 14.95 0.85
CA THR A 23 -2.41 15.11 1.72
C THR A 23 -2.22 16.58 2.07
N ARG A 24 -1.82 16.88 3.30
CA ARG A 24 -1.50 18.26 3.67
C ARG A 24 -0.23 18.73 2.97
N ARG A 25 -0.02 20.04 2.88
CA ARG A 25 1.28 20.60 2.47
C ARG A 25 2.40 20.10 3.39
N HIS A 26 3.54 19.80 2.78
CA HIS A 26 4.69 19.14 3.40
C HIS A 26 4.34 17.79 4.05
N GLY A 27 3.24 17.15 3.64
CA GLY A 27 2.86 15.80 4.04
C GLY A 27 3.47 14.77 3.10
N THR A 28 3.16 13.49 3.36
CA THR A 28 3.77 12.37 2.62
C THR A 28 2.73 11.55 1.88
N VAL A 29 2.97 11.28 0.60
CA VAL A 29 2.24 10.28 -0.17
C VAL A 29 3.12 9.04 -0.31
N LEU A 30 2.58 7.87 0.05
CA LEU A 30 3.26 6.59 -0.06
C LEU A 30 2.57 5.74 -1.12
N PHE A 31 3.23 5.57 -2.27
CA PHE A 31 2.74 4.77 -3.38
C PHE A 31 3.19 3.31 -3.23
N PHE A 32 2.25 2.40 -2.95
CA PHE A 32 2.46 0.95 -2.90
C PHE A 32 1.77 0.21 -4.07
N SER A 33 1.09 0.93 -4.95
CA SER A 33 0.36 0.36 -6.08
C SER A 33 1.23 0.26 -7.34
N MET A 34 1.19 -0.90 -8.00
CA MET A 34 1.77 -1.14 -9.32
C MET A 34 1.09 -0.32 -10.43
N ALA A 35 -0.12 0.20 -10.20
CA ALA A 35 -0.87 0.98 -11.17
C ALA A 35 -0.50 2.48 -11.18
N THR A 36 0.44 2.90 -10.33
CA THR A 36 0.82 4.31 -10.18
C THR A 36 1.56 4.84 -11.41
N ASN A 37 1.11 5.97 -11.95
CA ASN A 37 1.83 6.77 -12.94
C ASN A 37 2.57 7.92 -12.24
N PHE A 38 3.86 7.73 -12.00
CA PHE A 38 4.70 8.73 -11.31
C PHE A 38 4.84 10.05 -12.08
N THR A 39 4.77 10.03 -13.40
CA THR A 39 4.76 11.27 -14.20
C THR A 39 3.49 12.07 -13.93
N THR A 40 2.33 11.41 -13.88
CA THR A 40 1.06 12.07 -13.51
C THR A 40 1.12 12.62 -12.10
N ALA A 41 1.66 11.86 -11.14
CA ALA A 41 1.84 12.33 -9.76
C ALA A 41 2.70 13.59 -9.70
N ALA A 42 3.88 13.56 -10.32
CA ALA A 42 4.82 14.68 -10.32
C ALA A 42 4.23 15.94 -10.98
N LEU A 43 3.62 15.79 -12.16
CA LEU A 43 2.97 16.91 -12.87
C LEU A 43 1.77 17.46 -12.11
N THR A 44 1.05 16.60 -11.38
CA THR A 44 -0.07 17.06 -10.56
C THR A 44 0.42 17.89 -9.37
N ALA A 45 1.46 17.44 -8.66
CA ALA A 45 2.02 18.18 -7.53
C ALA A 45 2.59 19.54 -7.98
N ASP A 46 3.33 19.55 -9.11
CA ASP A 46 3.87 20.77 -9.70
C ASP A 46 2.76 21.72 -10.17
N GLY A 47 1.82 21.23 -10.98
CA GLY A 47 0.71 22.02 -11.52
C GLY A 47 -0.24 22.58 -10.44
N MET A 48 -0.38 21.88 -9.31
CA MET A 48 -1.17 22.37 -8.17
C MET A 48 -0.36 23.24 -7.18
N GLY A 49 0.96 23.36 -7.36
CA GLY A 49 1.85 24.01 -6.39
C GLY A 49 1.75 23.38 -5.00
N HIS A 50 1.53 22.07 -4.94
CA HIS A 50 1.24 21.34 -3.72
C HIS A 50 2.49 20.55 -3.28
N ASP A 51 3.28 21.18 -2.42
CA ASP A 51 4.52 20.60 -1.88
C ASP A 51 4.21 19.36 -1.01
N VAL A 52 4.59 18.17 -1.49
CA VAL A 52 4.45 16.88 -0.80
C VAL A 52 5.71 16.04 -1.01
N THR A 53 6.04 15.23 -0.01
CA THR A 53 7.04 14.17 -0.17
C THR A 53 6.39 12.93 -0.78
N MET A 54 6.97 12.40 -1.85
CA MET A 54 6.50 11.16 -2.48
C MET A 54 7.47 10.02 -2.19
N LEU A 55 6.96 8.94 -1.59
CA LEU A 55 7.70 7.71 -1.31
C LEU A 55 7.17 6.59 -2.20
N ILE A 56 8.08 5.81 -2.77
CA ILE A 56 7.77 4.64 -3.60
C ILE A 56 8.05 3.39 -2.77
N GLY A 57 7.01 2.65 -2.43
CA GLY A 57 7.12 1.35 -1.80
C GLY A 57 7.57 0.32 -2.82
N SER A 58 8.81 -0.17 -2.70
CA SER A 58 9.33 -1.23 -3.56
C SER A 58 8.73 -2.61 -3.28
N GLY A 59 7.96 -2.74 -2.21
CA GLY A 59 7.42 -4.02 -1.73
C GLY A 59 8.47 -4.94 -1.11
N TYR A 60 9.75 -4.55 -1.06
CA TYR A 60 10.81 -5.34 -0.48
C TYR A 60 10.93 -5.11 1.03
N ALA A 61 10.93 -6.21 1.80
CA ALA A 61 11.29 -6.22 3.21
C ALA A 61 12.51 -7.14 3.41
N PRO A 62 13.50 -6.76 4.24
CA PRO A 62 14.65 -7.63 4.53
C PRO A 62 14.25 -8.96 5.18
N ASP A 63 13.20 -8.94 6.00
CA ASP A 63 12.59 -10.16 6.53
C ASP A 63 11.66 -10.78 5.49
N THR A 64 11.98 -12.00 5.06
CA THR A 64 11.19 -12.75 4.06
C THR A 64 9.97 -13.46 4.67
N GLY A 65 9.54 -13.07 5.88
CA GLY A 65 8.33 -13.56 6.53
C GLY A 65 8.54 -14.30 7.85
N SER A 66 9.74 -14.27 8.43
CA SER A 66 9.97 -14.88 9.74
C SER A 66 9.05 -14.27 10.81
N TYR A 67 8.84 -12.95 10.74
CA TYR A 67 7.92 -12.23 11.61
C TYR A 67 6.46 -12.70 11.42
N ALA A 68 6.03 -12.86 10.17
CA ALA A 68 4.66 -13.30 9.87
C ALA A 68 4.38 -14.71 10.42
N PHE A 69 5.32 -15.66 10.22
CA PHE A 69 5.16 -17.01 10.76
C PHE A 69 5.22 -17.04 12.28
N ASP A 70 6.10 -16.23 12.88
CA ASP A 70 6.17 -16.13 14.34
C ASP A 70 4.87 -15.54 14.93
N LEU A 71 4.30 -14.51 14.30
CA LEU A 71 3.00 -13.94 14.66
C LEU A 71 1.87 -14.98 14.58
N LEU A 72 1.85 -15.80 13.51
CA LEU A 72 0.91 -16.91 13.34
C LEU A 72 1.03 -17.96 14.45
N ARG A 73 2.26 -18.35 14.81
CA ARG A 73 2.51 -19.34 15.88
C ARG A 73 2.02 -18.81 17.23
N ARG A 74 2.34 -17.55 17.55
CA ARG A 74 2.07 -16.93 18.86
C ARG A 74 0.64 -16.42 19.04
N THR A 75 -0.16 -16.34 17.98
CA THR A 75 -1.53 -15.79 18.04
C THR A 75 -2.58 -16.88 17.76
N PRO A 76 -3.20 -17.49 18.79
CA PRO A 76 -4.16 -18.58 18.60
C PRO A 76 -5.35 -18.23 17.70
N ALA A 77 -5.87 -17.00 17.79
CA ALA A 77 -6.98 -16.53 16.96
C ALA A 77 -6.62 -16.47 15.48
N LEU A 78 -5.41 -15.98 15.15
CA LEU A 78 -4.91 -15.92 13.77
C LEU A 78 -4.71 -17.32 13.19
N ARG A 79 -4.19 -18.24 14.01
CA ARG A 79 -4.02 -19.65 13.62
C ARG A 79 -5.34 -20.35 13.36
N ALA A 80 -6.35 -20.11 14.21
CA ALA A 80 -7.69 -20.65 14.02
C ALA A 80 -8.35 -20.08 12.75
N ALA A 81 -8.22 -18.77 12.51
CA ALA A 81 -8.77 -18.12 11.31
C ALA A 81 -8.14 -18.64 10.01
N LEU A 82 -6.83 -18.89 9.99
CA LEU A 82 -6.11 -19.39 8.81
C LEU A 82 -6.17 -20.92 8.66
N ALA A 83 -6.52 -21.66 9.70
CA ALA A 83 -6.76 -23.11 9.61
C ALA A 83 -8.18 -23.44 9.13
N ALA A 84 -9.09 -22.46 9.15
CA ALA A 84 -10.48 -22.63 8.77
C ALA A 84 -10.68 -22.42 7.26
N ASP A 85 -9.97 -23.17 6.41
CA ASP A 85 -10.42 -23.48 5.04
C ASP A 85 -9.64 -24.68 4.46
N PRO A 86 -10.21 -25.90 4.44
CA PRO A 86 -9.62 -27.03 3.72
C PRO A 86 -9.85 -27.01 2.19
N ASP A 87 -10.72 -26.14 1.66
CA ASP A 87 -11.16 -26.19 0.24
C ASP A 87 -10.47 -25.16 -0.68
N SER A 88 -9.62 -24.26 -0.15
CA SER A 88 -8.94 -23.24 -0.97
C SER A 88 -7.71 -23.72 -1.76
N THR A 89 -7.35 -25.01 -1.67
CA THR A 89 -6.18 -25.59 -2.38
C THR A 89 -6.47 -25.84 -3.87
N ASP A 90 -7.73 -25.79 -4.31
CA ASP A 90 -8.15 -26.08 -5.69
C ASP A 90 -7.89 -24.92 -6.69
N LEU A 91 -7.46 -23.74 -6.23
CA LEU A 91 -7.24 -22.57 -7.09
C LEU A 91 -5.79 -22.34 -7.53
N LEU A 92 -4.85 -23.20 -7.11
CA LEU A 92 -3.45 -23.18 -7.56
C LEU A 92 -3.09 -24.39 -8.44
N GLY A 93 -4.09 -25.19 -8.83
CA GLY A 93 -3.93 -26.45 -9.56
C GLY A 93 -4.71 -26.56 -10.88
N SER A 94 -5.20 -25.46 -11.46
CA SER A 94 -5.86 -25.43 -12.78
C SER A 94 -5.16 -24.50 -13.75
#